data_AF-A0AA89C610-F1
#
_entry.id   AF-A0AA89C610-F1
#
_cell.length_a   1.000
_cell.length_b   1.000
_cell.length_c   1.000
_cell.angle_alpha   90.00
_cell.angle_beta   90.00
_cell.angle_gamma   90.00
#
_symmetry.space_group_name_H-M   'P 1'
#
loop_
_entity.id
_entity.type
_entity.pdbx_description
1 polymer ?
#
loop_
_entity_poly.entity_id
_entity_poly.type
_entity_poly.pdbx_seq_one_letter_code
_entity_poly.pdbx_strand_id
1 'polypeptide(L)'
;MTCGSEVLFYYVDKDGFIEQQRCFKLNGEGYGISYGHKNFAVTCDISDRKKACVRILNDKGKQRYVIKSCYGSSVKMVKYVQLDHAKDIVYISDVRNKRIVSMTFEGSELWMLNIEDEPRYILCMPSYLLVADHRLHQLLQISYDGTESRALLTEDDDLWNPELLIFNLKTNHLLISTPENIMVFKIV
;
A
#
# COMPACT_ATOMS: atom_id res chain seq x y z
N MET A 1 -10.03 -8.56 -1.24
CA MET A 1 -10.37 -7.28 -1.91
C MET A 1 -11.40 -6.52 -1.10
N THR A 2 -11.55 -5.22 -1.29
CA THR A 2 -12.63 -4.43 -0.67
C THR A 2 -13.79 -4.24 -1.65
N CYS A 3 -15.02 -4.27 -1.17
CA CYS A 3 -16.23 -4.00 -1.95
C CYS A 3 -17.26 -3.29 -1.08
N GLY A 4 -17.50 -1.99 -1.31
CA GLY A 4 -18.37 -1.20 -0.46
C GLY A 4 -17.94 -1.30 1.02
N SER A 5 -18.84 -1.74 1.90
CA SER A 5 -18.56 -1.94 3.32
C SER A 5 -18.04 -3.34 3.67
N GLU A 6 -17.42 -4.05 2.73
CA GLU A 6 -16.97 -5.43 2.92
C GLU A 6 -15.51 -5.66 2.52
N VAL A 7 -14.87 -6.61 3.20
CA VAL A 7 -13.64 -7.26 2.74
C VAL A 7 -13.98 -8.68 2.33
N LEU A 8 -13.84 -8.97 1.04
CA LEU A 8 -14.14 -10.26 0.43
C LEU A 8 -12.86 -11.06 0.20
N PHE A 9 -12.88 -12.33 0.59
CA PHE A 9 -11.80 -13.29 0.43
C PHE A 9 -12.20 -14.32 -0.60
N TYR A 10 -11.31 -14.54 -1.57
CA TYR A 10 -11.49 -15.52 -2.61
C TYR A 10 -10.38 -16.56 -2.52
N TYR A 11 -10.76 -17.81 -2.73
CA TYR A 11 -9.83 -18.86 -3.11
C TYR A 11 -9.76 -18.89 -4.63
N VAL A 12 -8.54 -18.94 -5.16
CA VAL A 12 -8.27 -19.10 -6.59
C VAL A 12 -7.41 -20.35 -6.71
N ASP A 13 -7.92 -21.36 -7.40
CA ASP A 13 -7.14 -22.58 -7.64
C ASP A 13 -6.18 -22.43 -8.84
N LYS A 14 -5.44 -23.49 -9.12
CA LYS A 14 -4.47 -23.55 -10.22
C LYS A 14 -5.11 -23.48 -11.61
N ASP A 15 -6.38 -23.81 -11.73
CA ASP A 15 -7.13 -23.88 -12.99
C ASP A 15 -7.95 -22.59 -13.22
N GLY A 16 -7.88 -21.65 -12.28
CA GLY A 16 -8.53 -20.35 -12.34
C GLY A 16 -9.96 -20.35 -11.81
N PHE A 17 -10.41 -21.41 -11.11
CA PHE A 17 -11.69 -21.41 -10.41
C PHE A 17 -11.64 -20.45 -9.21
N ILE A 18 -12.66 -19.60 -9.09
CA ILE A 18 -12.75 -18.55 -8.05
C ILE A 18 -13.95 -18.84 -7.15
N GLU A 19 -13.71 -18.99 -5.86
CA GLU A 19 -14.74 -19.19 -4.85
C GLU A 19 -14.64 -18.16 -3.72
N GLN A 20 -15.77 -17.54 -3.35
CA GLN A 20 -15.82 -16.66 -2.18
C GLN A 20 -15.79 -17.49 -0.89
N GLN A 21 -14.78 -17.27 -0.05
CA GLN A 21 -14.53 -18.04 1.17
C GLN A 21 -15.06 -17.33 2.43
N ARG A 22 -14.73 -16.05 2.60
CA ARG A 22 -15.03 -15.27 3.81
C ARG A 22 -15.39 -13.84 3.44
N CYS A 23 -16.20 -13.21 4.29
CA CYS A 23 -16.55 -11.80 4.19
C CYS A 23 -16.45 -11.16 5.59
N PHE A 24 -15.79 -10.02 5.68
CA PHE A 24 -15.80 -9.16 6.87
C PHE A 24 -16.58 -7.90 6.60
N LYS A 25 -17.47 -7.52 7.53
CA LYS A 25 -18.14 -6.23 7.51
C LYS A 25 -17.20 -5.16 8.07
N LEU A 26 -17.02 -4.10 7.29
CA LEU A 26 -16.31 -2.89 7.68
C LEU A 26 -17.29 -1.90 8.32
N ASN A 27 -16.78 -1.09 9.22
CA ASN A 27 -17.49 0.10 9.69
C ASN A 27 -17.12 1.28 8.78
N GLY A 28 -17.78 1.40 7.64
CA GLY A 28 -17.44 2.37 6.58
C GLY A 28 -17.13 1.68 5.26
N GLU A 29 -16.89 2.46 4.22
CA GLU A 29 -16.59 1.97 2.88
C GLU A 29 -15.09 1.71 2.69
N GLY A 30 -14.70 0.51 2.29
CA GLY A 30 -13.31 0.12 2.03
C GLY A 30 -12.87 0.40 0.59
N TYR A 31 -11.68 0.96 0.43
CA TYR A 31 -11.12 1.34 -0.87
C TYR A 31 -9.80 0.65 -1.19
N GLY A 32 -8.99 0.40 -0.17
CA GLY A 32 -7.66 -0.19 -0.27
C GLY A 32 -7.44 -1.27 0.77
N ILE A 33 -6.58 -2.25 0.48
CA ILE A 33 -6.24 -3.30 1.43
C ILE A 33 -4.79 -3.76 1.27
N SER A 34 -4.12 -3.99 2.39
CA SER A 34 -2.84 -4.68 2.49
C SER A 34 -2.90 -5.73 3.58
N TYR A 35 -2.15 -6.82 3.43
CA TYR A 35 -2.10 -7.92 4.38
C TYR A 35 -0.66 -8.23 4.78
N GLY A 36 -0.45 -8.42 6.08
CA GLY A 36 0.84 -8.83 6.63
C GLY A 36 0.65 -9.48 8.00
N HIS A 37 1.29 -10.64 8.20
CA HIS A 37 1.31 -11.40 9.47
C HIS A 37 -0.03 -11.43 10.22
N LYS A 38 -1.07 -11.99 9.58
CA LYS A 38 -2.41 -12.15 10.16
C LYS A 38 -3.14 -10.83 10.48
N ASN A 39 -2.70 -9.69 9.97
CA ASN A 39 -3.42 -8.44 10.04
C ASN A 39 -3.70 -7.88 8.64
N PHE A 40 -4.82 -7.16 8.52
CA PHE A 40 -5.20 -6.39 7.34
C PHE A 40 -5.17 -4.91 7.69
N ALA A 41 -4.53 -4.10 6.85
CA ALA A 41 -4.76 -2.67 6.82
C ALA A 41 -5.76 -2.36 5.71
N VAL A 42 -6.83 -1.63 6.02
CA VAL A 42 -7.87 -1.26 5.08
C VAL A 42 -8.06 0.25 5.11
N THR A 43 -7.93 0.93 3.97
CA THR A 43 -8.31 2.36 3.89
C THR A 43 -9.82 2.47 3.75
N CYS A 44 -10.43 3.32 4.58
CA CYS A 44 -11.87 3.48 4.67
C CYS A 44 -12.29 4.94 4.49
N ASP A 45 -13.48 5.14 3.91
CA ASP A 45 -14.18 6.43 3.81
C ASP A 45 -13.34 7.56 3.19
N ILE A 46 -12.44 7.24 2.25
CA ILE A 46 -11.46 8.18 1.69
C ILE A 46 -12.10 9.34 0.89
N SER A 47 -13.38 9.22 0.53
CA SER A 47 -14.19 10.26 -0.12
C SER A 47 -14.58 11.39 0.84
N ASP A 48 -14.73 11.10 2.15
CA ASP A 48 -15.01 12.07 3.20
C ASP A 48 -13.77 12.30 4.07
N ARG A 49 -13.10 13.45 3.87
CA ARG A 49 -11.88 13.81 4.60
C ARG A 49 -12.01 13.78 6.13
N LYS A 50 -13.23 13.96 6.67
CA LYS A 50 -13.44 13.94 8.13
C LYS A 50 -13.57 12.52 8.69
N LYS A 51 -13.80 11.53 7.82
CA LYS A 51 -14.01 10.12 8.18
C LYS A 51 -12.90 9.21 7.68
N ALA A 52 -12.10 9.67 6.71
CA ALA A 52 -10.98 8.94 6.15
C ALA A 52 -10.06 8.36 7.25
N CYS A 53 -9.88 7.05 7.22
CA CYS A 53 -9.08 6.33 8.20
C CYS A 53 -8.45 5.07 7.61
N VAL A 54 -7.45 4.53 8.29
CA VAL A 54 -6.96 3.16 8.08
C VAL A 54 -7.42 2.29 9.24
N ARG A 55 -8.15 1.22 8.94
CA ARG A 55 -8.57 0.21 9.92
C ARG A 55 -7.61 -0.96 9.90
N ILE A 56 -7.12 -1.34 11.08
CA ILE A 56 -6.31 -2.55 11.25
C ILE A 56 -7.21 -3.66 11.80
N LEU A 57 -7.38 -4.72 11.02
CA LEU A 57 -8.19 -5.90 11.34
C LEU A 57 -7.28 -7.11 11.56
N ASN A 58 -7.67 -8.05 12.42
CA ASN A 58 -6.98 -9.34 12.50
C ASN A 58 -7.44 -10.33 11.41
N ASP A 59 -6.88 -11.53 11.41
CA ASP A 59 -7.18 -12.66 10.50
C ASP A 59 -8.62 -13.19 10.57
N LYS A 60 -9.39 -12.75 11.58
CA LYS A 60 -10.81 -13.01 11.77
C LYS A 60 -11.69 -11.81 11.42
N GLY A 61 -11.11 -10.71 10.93
CA GLY A 61 -11.84 -9.49 10.58
C GLY A 61 -12.22 -8.60 11.76
N LYS A 62 -11.78 -8.92 12.98
CA LYS A 62 -12.03 -8.08 14.15
C LYS A 62 -11.11 -6.87 14.09
N GLN A 63 -11.70 -5.68 14.20
CA GLN A 63 -10.96 -4.44 14.32
C GLN A 63 -10.11 -4.42 15.59
N ARG A 64 -8.83 -4.10 15.44
CA ARG A 64 -7.87 -3.89 16.53
C ARG A 64 -7.54 -2.41 16.72
N TYR A 65 -7.29 -1.70 15.63
CA TYR A 65 -6.87 -0.29 15.65
C TYR A 65 -7.62 0.52 14.58
N VAL A 66 -7.71 1.84 14.79
CA VAL A 66 -8.24 2.80 13.82
C VAL A 66 -7.32 4.01 13.79
N ILE A 67 -6.57 4.13 12.70
CA ILE A 67 -5.71 5.26 12.42
C ILE A 67 -6.57 6.30 11.74
N LYS A 68 -7.03 7.29 12.51
CA LYS A 68 -7.74 8.43 11.97
C LYS A 68 -6.74 9.45 11.44
N SER A 69 -7.11 10.17 10.39
CA SER A 69 -6.42 11.41 10.02
C SER A 69 -6.54 12.40 11.18
N CYS A 70 -5.54 12.46 12.07
CA CYS A 70 -5.58 13.27 13.28
C CYS A 70 -4.30 14.11 13.41
N TYR A 71 -4.48 15.43 13.26
CA TYR A 71 -3.66 16.54 13.74
C TYR A 71 -2.17 16.57 13.35
N GLY A 72 -1.88 17.41 12.35
CA GLY A 72 -0.53 17.82 11.95
C GLY A 72 -0.32 17.67 10.45
N SER A 73 -0.58 16.47 9.93
CA SER A 73 -0.53 16.18 8.51
C SER A 73 -1.95 16.03 7.96
N SER A 74 -2.32 16.92 7.05
CA SER A 74 -3.56 16.86 6.27
C SER A 74 -3.51 15.72 5.24
N VAL A 75 -3.22 14.49 5.70
CA VAL A 75 -3.07 13.31 4.86
C VAL A 75 -4.36 13.07 4.09
N LYS A 76 -4.29 13.15 2.77
CA LYS A 76 -5.41 12.85 1.89
C LYS A 76 -5.25 11.40 1.46
N MET A 77 -5.75 10.51 2.31
CA MET A 77 -5.70 9.07 2.06
C MET A 77 -6.30 8.72 0.71
N VAL A 78 -5.66 7.76 0.05
CA VAL A 78 -6.17 7.12 -1.16
C VAL A 78 -6.31 5.60 -0.94
N LYS A 79 -6.60 4.84 -1.99
CA LYS A 79 -6.73 3.38 -1.92
C LYS A 79 -5.41 2.63 -1.62
N TYR A 80 -4.28 3.33 -1.54
CA TYR A 80 -2.97 2.71 -1.38
C TYR A 80 -2.50 2.81 0.07
N VAL A 81 -2.30 1.65 0.68
CA VAL A 81 -1.77 1.48 2.03
C VAL A 81 -0.88 0.25 2.03
N GLN A 82 0.23 0.30 2.76
CA GLN A 82 1.12 -0.84 2.92
C GLN A 82 1.38 -1.08 4.40
N LEU A 83 1.22 -2.33 4.83
CA LEU A 83 1.46 -2.74 6.20
C LEU A 83 2.91 -3.24 6.35
N ASP A 84 3.65 -2.73 7.33
CA ASP A 84 4.85 -3.37 7.86
C ASP A 84 4.57 -3.87 9.27
N HIS A 85 4.21 -5.15 9.35
CA HIS A 85 3.86 -5.77 10.62
C HIS A 85 5.06 -5.92 11.56
N ALA A 86 6.29 -5.99 11.05
CA ALA A 86 7.45 -6.24 11.91
C ALA A 86 7.73 -5.04 12.80
N LYS A 87 7.18 -3.88 12.43
CA LYS A 87 7.38 -2.59 13.09
C LYS A 87 6.08 -1.97 13.62
N ASP A 88 4.94 -2.63 13.43
CA ASP A 88 3.59 -2.09 13.70
C ASP A 88 3.37 -0.71 13.04
N ILE A 89 3.79 -0.60 11.77
CA ILE A 89 3.72 0.62 10.95
C ILE A 89 2.80 0.41 9.75
N VAL A 90 2.09 1.46 9.37
CA VAL A 90 1.49 1.61 8.04
C VAL A 90 2.20 2.71 7.26
N TYR A 91 2.44 2.43 5.99
CA TYR A 91 2.83 3.42 5.01
C TYR A 91 1.61 3.82 4.20
N ILE A 92 1.39 5.12 4.10
CA ILE A 92 0.27 5.70 3.37
C ILE A 92 0.84 6.52 2.23
N SER A 93 0.33 6.27 1.03
CA SER A 93 0.53 7.22 -0.05
C SER A 93 -0.46 8.38 0.11
N ASP A 94 0.06 9.60 0.19
CA ASP A 94 -0.71 10.83 0.17
C ASP A 94 -0.57 11.48 -1.21
N VAL A 95 -1.07 10.78 -2.24
CA VAL A 95 -1.00 11.17 -3.66
C VAL A 95 -1.26 12.66 -3.89
N ARG A 96 -2.31 13.21 -3.26
CA ARG A 96 -2.73 14.59 -3.50
C ARG A 96 -1.78 15.64 -2.92
N ASN A 97 -0.95 15.26 -1.96
CA ASN A 97 0.10 16.12 -1.40
C ASN A 97 1.50 15.63 -1.80
N LYS A 98 1.59 14.70 -2.77
CA LYS A 98 2.84 14.20 -3.34
C LYS A 98 3.84 13.74 -2.28
N ARG A 99 3.42 12.86 -1.38
CA ARG A 99 4.29 12.37 -0.30
C ARG A 99 3.92 10.97 0.18
N ILE A 100 4.87 10.34 0.85
CA ILE A 100 4.67 9.13 1.64
C ILE A 100 4.68 9.51 3.12
N VAL A 101 3.79 8.89 3.89
CA VAL A 101 3.74 9.07 5.33
C VAL A 101 3.84 7.73 6.02
N SER A 102 4.71 7.66 7.03
CA SER A 102 4.87 6.51 7.92
C SER A 102 4.13 6.79 9.24
N MET A 103 3.24 5.89 9.63
CA MET A 103 2.43 6.01 10.84
C MET A 103 2.44 4.73 11.65
N THR A 104 2.47 4.87 12.96
CA THR A 104 2.21 3.76 13.90
C THR A 104 0.74 3.33 13.85
N PHE A 105 0.41 2.17 14.40
CA PHE A 105 -0.99 1.72 14.52
C PHE A 105 -1.83 2.60 15.44
N GLU A 106 -1.20 3.31 16.39
CA GLU A 106 -1.86 4.33 17.21
C GLU A 106 -2.13 5.64 16.45
N GLY A 107 -1.55 5.79 15.25
CA GLY A 107 -1.74 6.94 14.37
C GLY A 107 -0.76 8.10 14.59
N SER A 108 0.32 7.88 15.34
CA SER A 108 1.45 8.83 15.38
C SER A 108 2.26 8.76 14.09
N GLU A 109 2.46 9.92 13.46
CA GLU A 109 3.38 10.07 12.33
C GLU A 109 4.83 9.92 12.82
N LEU A 110 5.59 9.05 12.15
CA LEU A 110 7.00 8.82 12.42
C LEU A 110 7.88 9.68 11.53
N TRP A 111 7.53 9.76 10.24
CA TRP A 111 8.20 10.56 9.24
C TRP A 111 7.31 10.78 8.02
N MET A 112 7.64 11.81 7.25
CA MET A 112 7.07 12.05 5.92
C MET A 112 8.19 12.36 4.93
N LEU A 113 8.04 11.85 3.70
CA LEU A 113 8.95 12.13 2.60
C LEU A 113 8.15 12.67 1.42
N ASN A 114 8.52 13.86 0.94
CA ASN A 114 7.96 14.41 -0.29
C ASN A 114 8.49 13.63 -1.48
N ILE A 115 7.58 13.28 -2.37
CA ILE A 115 7.83 12.65 -3.66
C ILE A 115 7.49 13.68 -4.73
N GLU A 116 8.17 13.65 -5.87
CA GLU A 116 8.06 14.71 -6.86
C GLU A 116 6.68 14.74 -7.53
N ASP A 117 6.02 13.58 -7.73
CA ASP A 117 4.71 13.55 -8.37
C ASP A 117 3.67 12.63 -7.71
N GLU A 118 3.39 11.45 -8.28
CA GLU A 118 2.23 10.63 -7.93
C GLU A 118 2.67 9.32 -7.28
N PRO A 119 3.07 9.31 -5.98
CA PRO A 119 3.39 8.08 -5.30
C PRO A 119 2.14 7.21 -5.27
N ARG A 120 2.12 6.10 -6.00
CA ARG A 120 0.92 5.28 -6.16
C ARG A 120 0.96 4.12 -5.20
N TYR A 121 1.87 3.17 -5.41
CA TYR A 121 1.96 1.96 -4.60
C TYR A 121 3.22 1.96 -3.74
N ILE A 122 3.15 1.30 -2.59
CA ILE A 122 4.27 1.14 -1.66
C ILE A 122 4.42 -0.36 -1.42
N LEU A 123 5.65 -0.87 -1.50
CA LEU A 123 5.97 -2.25 -1.23
C LEU A 123 7.12 -2.32 -0.22
N CYS A 124 6.92 -3.07 0.87
CA CYS A 124 7.99 -3.33 1.83
C CYS A 124 8.93 -4.42 1.29
N MET A 125 10.18 -4.08 1.06
CA MET A 125 11.26 -5.00 0.71
C MET A 125 12.09 -5.34 1.96
N PRO A 126 12.90 -6.41 1.99
CA PRO A 126 13.67 -6.76 3.19
C PRO A 126 14.50 -5.62 3.81
N SER A 127 15.02 -4.70 2.99
CA SER A 127 15.96 -3.65 3.44
C SER A 127 15.50 -2.21 3.14
N TYR A 128 14.43 -2.02 2.38
CA TYR A 128 13.96 -0.70 1.95
C TYR A 128 12.48 -0.75 1.57
N LEU A 129 11.90 0.40 1.25
CA LEU A 129 10.59 0.54 0.63
C LEU A 129 10.78 0.76 -0.87
N LEU A 130 9.90 0.16 -1.68
CA LEU A 130 9.73 0.56 -3.07
C LEU A 130 8.46 1.37 -3.20
N VAL A 131 8.55 2.48 -3.93
CA VAL A 131 7.42 3.34 -4.23
C VAL A 131 7.31 3.49 -5.74
N ALA A 132 6.14 3.16 -6.27
CA ALA A 132 5.81 3.44 -7.66
C ALA A 132 5.41 4.92 -7.79
N ASP A 133 6.24 5.75 -8.40
CA ASP A 133 5.82 7.10 -8.81
C ASP A 133 5.21 6.99 -10.21
N HIS A 134 3.88 7.00 -10.25
CA HIS A 134 3.13 6.67 -11.44
C HIS A 134 3.31 7.68 -12.58
N ARG A 135 3.48 8.96 -12.26
CA ARG A 135 3.55 10.03 -13.27
C ARG A 135 4.97 10.34 -13.73
N LEU A 136 5.95 10.03 -12.90
CA LEU A 136 7.36 10.11 -13.28
C LEU A 136 7.93 8.78 -13.77
N HIS A 137 7.07 7.80 -14.02
CA HIS A 137 7.45 6.55 -14.69
C HIS A 137 8.65 5.85 -14.02
N GLN A 138 8.69 5.88 -12.68
CA GLN A 138 9.84 5.40 -11.92
C GLN A 138 9.45 4.59 -10.70
N LEU A 139 10.37 3.72 -10.26
CA LEU A 139 10.37 3.14 -8.93
C LEU A 139 11.41 3.84 -8.08
N LEU A 140 10.99 4.36 -6.94
CA LEU A 140 11.87 4.93 -5.93
C LEU A 140 12.18 3.88 -4.87
N GLN A 141 13.46 3.69 -4.58
CA GLN A 141 13.94 3.01 -3.40
C GLN A 141 14.05 4.04 -2.26
N ILE A 142 13.39 3.78 -1.12
CA ILE A 142 13.36 4.67 0.03
C ILE A 142 13.80 3.91 1.29
N SER A 143 14.65 4.51 2.13
CA SER A 143 15.03 3.92 3.42
C SER A 143 13.83 3.83 4.37
N TYR A 144 13.88 2.89 5.32
CA TYR A 144 12.76 2.68 6.25
C TYR A 144 12.49 3.83 7.23
N ASP A 145 13.47 4.72 7.41
CA ASP A 145 13.35 5.96 8.20
C ASP A 145 12.99 7.18 7.35
N GLY A 146 12.82 7.01 6.02
CA GLY A 146 12.43 8.06 5.10
C GLY A 146 13.51 9.11 4.82
N THR A 147 14.77 8.87 5.19
CA THR A 147 15.86 9.85 5.05
C THR A 147 16.57 9.77 3.69
N GLU A 148 16.60 8.60 3.06
CA GLU A 148 17.26 8.39 1.78
C GLU A 148 16.25 7.95 0.71
N SER A 149 16.38 8.51 -0.48
CA SER A 149 15.60 8.09 -1.65
C SER A 149 16.44 8.15 -2.92
N ARG A 150 16.29 7.17 -3.79
CA ARG A 150 16.89 7.15 -5.14
C ARG A 150 15.99 6.41 -6.13
N ALA A 151 16.08 6.77 -7.40
CA ALA A 151 15.47 5.98 -8.46
C ALA A 151 16.16 4.60 -8.55
N LEU A 152 15.36 3.55 -8.68
CA LEU A 152 15.80 2.17 -8.90
C LEU A 152 15.56 1.75 -10.36
N LEU A 153 14.38 2.06 -10.89
CA LEU A 153 14.00 1.86 -12.30
C LEU A 153 13.34 3.13 -12.81
N THR A 154 13.56 3.48 -14.08
CA THR A 154 13.02 4.68 -14.73
C THR A 154 12.49 4.36 -16.14
N GLU A 155 12.08 5.39 -16.89
CA GLU A 155 11.74 5.28 -18.31
C GLU A 155 12.86 4.65 -19.15
N ASP A 156 14.12 4.82 -18.75
CA ASP A 156 15.29 4.20 -19.42
C ASP A 156 15.28 2.67 -19.32
N ASP A 157 14.55 2.11 -18.34
CA ASP A 157 14.30 0.68 -18.17
C ASP A 157 12.97 0.23 -18.83
N ASP A 158 12.43 1.03 -19.74
CA ASP A 158 11.11 0.87 -20.37
C ASP A 158 9.95 0.82 -19.36
N LEU A 159 10.13 1.42 -18.18
CA LEU A 159 9.07 1.47 -17.16
C LEU A 159 8.11 2.62 -17.46
N TRP A 160 6.83 2.30 -17.67
CA TRP A 160 5.80 3.31 -17.88
C TRP A 160 4.65 3.16 -16.88
N ASN A 161 4.35 4.23 -16.14
CA ASN A 161 3.17 4.33 -15.28
C ASN A 161 2.97 3.17 -14.27
N PRO A 162 3.97 2.84 -13.42
CA PRO A 162 3.85 1.74 -12.47
C PRO A 162 2.65 1.92 -11.54
N GLU A 163 1.86 0.85 -11.33
CA GLU A 163 0.61 0.90 -10.57
C GLU A 163 0.59 0.01 -9.33
N LEU A 164 1.10 -1.22 -9.43
CA LEU A 164 1.12 -2.22 -8.36
C LEU A 164 2.46 -2.95 -8.38
N LEU A 165 2.98 -3.27 -7.20
CA LEU A 165 4.25 -3.95 -7.02
C LEU A 165 4.05 -5.21 -6.18
N ILE A 166 4.60 -6.33 -6.61
CA ILE A 166 4.63 -7.57 -5.82
C ILE A 166 6.03 -8.16 -5.90
N PHE A 167 6.60 -8.52 -4.75
CA PHE A 167 7.92 -9.14 -4.70
C PHE A 167 7.86 -10.58 -4.23
N ASN A 168 8.51 -11.47 -4.97
CA ASN A 168 8.69 -12.87 -4.61
C ASN A 168 10.07 -13.07 -3.98
N LEU A 169 10.10 -13.15 -2.65
CA LEU A 169 11.30 -13.40 -1.85
C LEU A 169 12.06 -14.69 -2.20
N LYS A 170 11.38 -15.70 -2.73
CA LYS A 170 12.02 -17.00 -3.03
C LYS A 170 12.81 -16.94 -4.32
N THR A 171 12.33 -16.17 -5.29
CA THR A 171 12.91 -16.11 -6.64
C THR A 171 13.62 -14.78 -6.89
N ASN A 172 13.54 -13.83 -5.95
CA ASN A 172 14.00 -12.45 -6.08
C ASN A 172 13.45 -11.73 -7.32
N HIS A 173 12.20 -12.02 -7.70
CA HIS A 173 11.53 -11.31 -8.79
C HIS A 173 10.56 -10.27 -8.24
N LEU A 174 10.70 -9.05 -8.74
CA LEU A 174 9.74 -7.97 -8.62
C LEU A 174 8.82 -7.99 -9.84
N LEU A 175 7.53 -8.14 -9.60
CA LEU A 175 6.49 -7.99 -10.60
C LEU A 175 5.91 -6.58 -10.48
N ILE A 176 5.84 -5.88 -11.60
CA ILE A 176 5.35 -4.51 -11.69
C ILE A 176 4.18 -4.52 -12.66
N SER A 177 3.00 -4.12 -12.19
CA SER A 177 1.85 -3.88 -13.06
C SER A 177 1.93 -2.46 -13.61
N THR A 178 1.75 -2.33 -14.91
CA THR A 178 1.48 -1.07 -15.61
C THR A 178 0.06 -1.14 -16.22
N PRO A 179 -0.46 -0.07 -16.83
CA PRO A 179 -1.73 -0.12 -17.56
C PRO A 179 -1.71 -1.09 -18.75
N GLU A 180 -0.54 -1.35 -19.34
CA GLU A 180 -0.42 -2.09 -20.61
C GLU A 180 0.15 -3.50 -20.45
N ASN A 181 0.94 -3.74 -19.40
CA ASN A 181 1.66 -5.00 -19.22
C ASN A 181 2.00 -5.30 -17.75
N ILE A 182 2.53 -6.51 -17.53
CA ILE A 182 3.18 -6.87 -16.27
C ILE A 182 4.65 -7.10 -16.59
N MET A 183 5.52 -6.29 -15.99
CA MET A 183 6.97 -6.41 -16.11
C MET A 183 7.51 -7.29 -14.98
N VAL A 184 8.58 -8.03 -15.27
CA VAL A 184 9.24 -8.91 -14.28
C VAL A 184 10.72 -8.58 -14.24
N PHE A 185 11.18 -8.07 -13.10
CA PHE A 185 12.57 -7.69 -12.86
C PHE A 185 13.18 -8.61 -11.81
N LYS A 186 14.42 -9.05 -12.04
CA LYS A 186 15.19 -9.75 -11.02
C LYS A 186 15.97 -8.73 -10.19
N ILE A 187 15.69 -8.69 -8.89
CA ILE A 187 16.42 -7.83 -7.95
C ILE A 187 17.67 -8.59 -7.48
N VAL A 188 18.84 -7.97 -7.62
CA VAL A 188 20.14 -8.53 -7.22
C VAL A 188 20.48 -8.11 -5.79
#